data_AF-A0A6N8FBQ8-F1
#
_entry.id   AF-A0A6N8FBQ8-F1
#
_cell.length_a   1.000
_cell.length_b   1.000
_cell.length_c   1.000
_cell.angle_alpha   90.00
_cell.angle_beta   90.00
_cell.angle_gamma   90.00
#
_symmetry.space_group_name_H-M   'P 1'
#
loop_
_entity.id
_entity.type
_entity.pdbx_description
1 polymer ?
#
loop_
_entity_poly.entity_id
_entity_poly.type
_entity_poly.pdbx_seq_one_letter_code
_entity_poly.pdbx_strand_id
1 'polypeptide(L)' 'MNVGKLFILLGVVFLIIGLLWTFVGRLPGDISFKKGNFSFHFPIMTSIVVSIILSLILFIVGRLK' A
#
# COMPACT_ATOMS: atom_id res chain seq x y z
N MET A 1 -16.66 -0.02 17.47
CA MET A 1 -16.20 0.98 16.48
C MET A 1 -17.42 1.67 15.91
N ASN A 2 -17.52 3.00 16.03
CA ASN A 2 -18.60 3.75 15.38
C ASN A 2 -18.48 3.60 13.86
N VAL A 3 -19.60 3.36 13.17
CA VAL A 3 -19.67 3.15 11.72
C VAL A 3 -18.95 4.28 10.96
N GLY A 4 -19.05 5.53 11.42
CA GLY A 4 -18.34 6.67 10.84
C GLY A 4 -16.80 6.56 10.88
N LYS A 5 -16.20 6.02 11.95
CA LYS A 5 -14.74 5.78 11.99
C LYS A 5 -14.31 4.71 10.98
N LEU A 6 -15.19 3.75 10.69
CA LEU A 6 -14.93 2.67 9.73
C LEU A 6 -14.87 3.22 8.30
N PHE A 7 -15.80 4.11 7.93
CA PHE A 7 -15.78 4.81 6.64
C PHE A 7 -14.55 5.70 6.44
N ILE A 8 -14.14 6.44 7.48
CA ILE A 8 -12.93 7.28 7.43
C ILE A 8 -11.68 6.40 7.20
N LEU A 9 -11.58 5.28 7.92
CA LEU A 9 -10.48 4.33 7.76
C LEU A 9 -10.41 3.76 6.34
N LEU A 10 -11.57 3.38 5.80
CA LEU A 10 -11.70 2.85 4.44
C LEU A 10 -11.26 3.88 3.38
N GLY A 11 -11.67 5.14 3.55
CA GLY A 11 -11.23 6.23 2.66
C GLY A 11 -9.71 6.43 2.67
N VAL A 12 -9.07 6.38 3.85
CA VAL A 12 -7.61 6.50 3.97
C VAL A 12 -6.90 5.34 3.28
N VAL A 13 -7.40 4.10 3.44
CA VAL A 13 -6.85 2.92 2.74
C VAL A 13 -6.94 3.08 1.23
N PHE A 14 -8.08 3.51 0.69
CA PHE A 14 -8.25 3.72 -0.74
C PHE A 14 -7.34 4.83 -1.29
N LEU A 15 -7.13 5.91 -0.53
CA LEU A 15 -6.25 7.01 -0.92
C LEU A 15 -4.79 6.53 -1.01
N ILE A 16 -4.36 5.71 -0.05
CA ILE A 16 -3.03 5.08 -0.04
C ILE A 16 -2.87 4.13 -1.23
N ILE A 17 -3.86 3.28 -1.49
CA ILE A 17 -3.84 2.36 -2.64
C ILE A 17 -3.77 3.15 -3.96
N GLY A 18 -4.56 4.23 -4.11
CA GLY A 18 -4.54 5.09 -5.29
C GLY A 18 -3.20 5.79 -5.48
N LEU A 19 -2.60 6.29 -4.39
CA LEU A 19 -1.27 6.91 -4.42
C LEU A 19 -0.20 5.88 -4.83
N LEU A 20 -0.23 4.69 -4.25
CA LEU A 20 0.66 3.59 -4.63
C LEU A 20 0.46 3.19 -6.09
N TRP A 21 -0.78 3.14 -6.59
CA TRP A 21 -1.09 2.81 -7.98
C TRP A 21 -0.51 3.80 -8.99
N THR A 22 -0.46 5.10 -8.65
CA THR A 22 0.23 6.13 -9.45
C THR A 22 1.74 5.89 -9.54
N PHE A 23 2.29 5.22 -8.52
CA PHE A 23 3.72 5.05 -8.32
C PHE A 23 4.23 3.66 -8.75
N VAL A 24 3.35 2.66 -8.90
CA VAL A 24 3.62 1.35 -9.50
C VAL A 24 4.20 1.54 -10.91
N GLY A 25 5.46 1.16 -11.12
CA GLY A 25 6.12 1.20 -12.43
C GLY A 25 7.06 2.40 -12.67
N ARG A 26 7.17 3.37 -11.76
CA ARG A 26 8.04 4.56 -11.93
C ARG A 26 8.93 4.89 -10.71
N LEU A 27 8.94 4.07 -9.65
CA LEU A 27 9.84 4.32 -8.54
C LEU A 27 11.25 3.79 -8.78
N PRO A 28 12.31 4.58 -8.52
CA PRO A 28 13.66 4.05 -8.39
C PRO A 28 13.69 3.15 -7.14
N GLY A 29 13.63 1.83 -7.34
CA GLY A 29 13.51 0.83 -6.28
C GLY A 29 12.65 -0.39 -6.66
N ASP A 30 11.77 -0.26 -7.66
CA ASP A 30 11.10 -1.41 -8.26
C ASP A 30 12.11 -2.19 -9.12
N ILE A 31 12.43 -3.41 -8.71
CA ILE A 31 13.31 -4.30 -9.46
C ILE A 31 12.59 -4.67 -10.76
N SER A 32 12.89 -3.92 -11.80
CA SER A 32 12.39 -4.13 -13.15
C SER A 32 13.46 -4.88 -13.92
N PHE A 33 13.45 -6.21 -13.80
CA PHE A 33 14.31 -7.03 -14.63
C PHE A 33 13.71 -7.11 -16.03
N LYS A 34 14.23 -6.27 -16.93
CA LYS A 34 14.00 -6.38 -18.38
C LYS A 34 15.15 -7.15 -19.01
N LYS A 35 14.90 -8.39 -19.43
CA LYS A 35 15.83 -9.20 -20.22
C LYS A 35 15.11 -9.68 -21.49
N GLY A 36 15.39 -9.04 -22.62
CA GLY A 36 14.72 -9.33 -23.90
C GLY A 36 13.20 -9.11 -23.84
N ASN A 37 12.42 -10.14 -24.22
CA ASN A 37 10.95 -10.14 -24.17
C ASN A 37 10.35 -10.31 -22.76
N PHE A 38 11.17 -10.56 -21.73
CA PHE A 38 10.69 -10.82 -20.38
C PHE A 38 10.87 -9.57 -19.50
N SER A 39 9.76 -9.03 -19.01
CA SER A 39 9.73 -7.97 -18.01
C SER A 39 9.20 -8.55 -16.69
N PHE A 40 10.09 -8.73 -15.72
CA PHE A 40 9.69 -9.10 -14.37
C PHE A 40 9.76 -7.86 -13.48
N HIS A 41 8.61 -7.46 -12.94
CA HIS A 41 8.49 -6.30 -12.08
C HIS A 41 8.25 -6.80 -10.65
N PHE A 42 9.19 -6.56 -9.74
CA PHE A 42 9.07 -6.99 -8.36
C PHE A 42 8.87 -5.79 -7.42
N PRO A 43 7.61 -5.51 -7.01
CA PRO A 43 7.22 -4.30 -6.31
C PRO A 43 7.50 -4.38 -4.79
N ILE A 44 8.78 -4.48 -4.42
CA ILE A 44 9.22 -4.65 -3.02
C ILE A 44 8.82 -3.45 -2.16
N MET A 45 9.11 -2.24 -2.62
CA MET A 45 8.84 -1.01 -1.86
C MET A 45 7.34 -0.83 -1.60
N THR A 46 6.51 -1.08 -2.61
CA THR A 46 5.05 -1.06 -2.50
C THR A 46 4.55 -2.03 -1.43
N SER A 47 5.08 -3.25 -1.40
CA SER A 47 4.69 -4.28 -0.42
C SER A 47 5.05 -3.87 1.02
N ILE A 48 6.22 -3.25 1.22
CA ILE A 48 6.66 -2.75 2.54
C ILE A 48 5.74 -1.61 3.01
N VAL A 49 5.44 -0.64 2.14
CA VAL A 49 4.59 0.50 2.47
C VAL A 49 3.17 0.04 2.82
N VAL A 50 2.59 -0.87 2.03
CA VAL A 50 1.29 -1.48 2.32
C VAL A 50 1.29 -2.17 3.68
N SER A 51 2.34 -2.94 3.99
CA SER A 51 2.47 -3.65 5.26
C SER A 51 2.49 -2.69 6.45
N ILE A 52 3.32 -1.64 6.41
CA ILE A 52 3.42 -0.63 7.48
C ILE A 52 2.07 0.05 7.72
N ILE A 53 1.38 0.42 6.65
CA ILE A 53 0.09 1.10 6.72
C ILE A 53 -0.96 0.18 7.33
N LEU A 54 -1.03 -1.07 6.88
CA LEU A 54 -1.97 -2.04 7.41
C LEU A 54 -1.69 -2.35 8.88
N SER A 55 -0.42 -2.47 9.27
CA SER A 55 -0.01 -2.60 10.67
C SER A 55 -0.41 -1.39 11.50
N LEU A 56 -0.24 -0.16 11.00
CA LEU A 56 -0.66 1.06 11.70
C LEU A 56 -2.17 1.10 11.92
N ILE A 57 -2.94 0.73 10.89
CA ILE A 57 -4.39 0.65 10.94
C ILE A 57 -4.84 -0.37 11.99
N LEU A 58 -4.29 -1.58 11.95
CA LEU A 58 -4.61 -2.64 12.92
C LEU A 58 -4.19 -2.25 14.33
N PHE A 59 -3.05 -1.56 14.48
CA PHE A 59 -2.58 -1.04 15.77
C PHE A 59 -3.56 -0.01 16.34
N ILE A 60 -4.00 0.96 15.54
CA ILE A 60 -4.96 1.99 15.97
C ILE A 60 -6.32 1.35 16.28
N VAL A 61 -6.81 0.44 15.45
CA VAL A 61 -8.07 -0.28 15.70
C VAL A 61 -7.98 -1.14 16.97
N GLY A 62 -6.86 -1.84 17.17
CA GLY A 62 -6.60 -2.67 18.35
C GLY A 62 -6.47 -1.86 19.64
N ARG A 63 -5.91 -0.63 19.57
CA ARG A 63 -5.81 0.28 20.73
C ARG A 63 -7.07 1.09 21.02
N LEU A 64 -8.03 1.15 20.08
CA LEU A 64 -9.30 1.85 20.26
C LEU A 64 -10.42 0.93 20.81
N LYS A 65 -10.08 -0.29 21.21
CA LYS A 65 -10.93 -1.20 21.97
C LYS A 65 -10.61 -1.07 23.45
#